data_AF-A0A2P7ANX8-F1
#
_entry.id   AF-A0A2P7ANX8-F1
#
_cell.length_a   1.000
_cell.length_b   1.000
_cell.length_c   1.000
_cell.angle_alpha   90.00
_cell.angle_beta   90.00
_cell.angle_gamma   90.00
#
_symmetry.space_group_name_H-M   'P 1'
#
loop_
_entity.id
_entity.type
_entity.pdbx_description
1 polymer ?
#
loop_
_entity_poly.entity_id
_entity_poly.type
_entity_poly.pdbx_seq_one_letter_code
_entity_poly.pdbx_strand_id
1 'polypeptide(L)'
;MSSSKFPQIAVIADAHFHDLYGDYDFDGIDVSGRRMTARRLTDTMRSTRVFNESYQALRAALDDAVTRGIKHIVLLGDYSDDGQNATLAALRRLLDTYVREHGLIFAATPGNHDIFGLNGRHHAKRLLNSDGSYTIVASDSEFVDDDAAGMVVTEKMYCPGYPGGLQALASTGFFRRQADLHWETPFGTDDDPAARSYSVFSEDGQNHYRLMDGSYLVEPVPDLWLMMIDANVFEPRNGAYLAGDAGAFIDSTNAGWNAVLRHKRFILDWIKDVTARATRSGKQLLTFSHYPMLDMLNATEKDERALMGETSSVRRTPSQDVADAALDAGLHLHFSGHLHINDTALLKRGTEYLVNIGVPSLVAFPAAFKVITLDDTSLNVETVSLDHLPIDPSISRQYRIEIELTGKSAGRMLQATNYGEFISEHVQQLVVYRYLRREWPLDMARIIPLLSLADLYVLGRCQQSVAADDVLALVRSERSRKGFEGDDALLERLDALSVVELLGDWYRLRTAREMALEYIRSERLAIYRLLITTYADSSAIELGSVREKFARMLRMMGQYMTGVPSRDFCVDLTTGAITREKQ
;
A
#
# COMPACT_ATOMS: atom_id res chain seq x y z
N MET A 1 -10.51 -26.68 22.44
CA MET A 1 -10.00 -25.91 21.30
C MET A 1 -9.37 -26.93 20.37
N SER A 2 -9.99 -27.21 19.22
CA SER A 2 -9.37 -28.07 18.21
C SER A 2 -8.12 -27.36 17.72
N SER A 3 -6.93 -27.92 17.90
CA SER A 3 -5.72 -27.30 17.36
C SER A 3 -5.81 -27.34 15.84
N SER A 4 -5.66 -26.19 15.17
CA SER A 4 -5.54 -26.15 13.70
C SER A 4 -4.40 -27.06 13.26
N LYS A 5 -4.52 -27.65 12.07
CA LYS A 5 -3.49 -28.57 11.53
C LYS A 5 -2.14 -27.86 11.34
N PHE A 6 -2.21 -26.59 10.92
CA PHE A 6 -1.04 -25.76 10.67
C PHE A 6 -0.93 -24.65 11.73
N PRO A 7 0.29 -24.16 12.00
CA PRO A 7 0.47 -23.00 12.86
C PRO A 7 -0.15 -21.76 12.23
N GLN A 8 -0.63 -20.84 13.07
CA GLN A 8 -1.04 -19.51 12.60
C GLN A 8 0.16 -18.74 12.04
N ILE A 9 -0.10 -17.88 11.05
CA ILE A 9 0.91 -17.01 10.44
C ILE A 9 0.41 -15.57 10.52
N ALA A 10 1.26 -14.66 11.00
CA ALA A 10 1.02 -13.23 10.88
C ALA A 10 1.61 -12.72 9.55
N VAL A 11 0.82 -12.02 8.75
CA VAL A 11 1.20 -11.44 7.47
C VAL A 11 1.20 -9.91 7.62
N ILE A 12 2.39 -9.33 7.56
CA ILE A 12 2.66 -7.91 7.72
C ILE A 12 3.15 -7.38 6.39
N ALA A 13 2.42 -6.45 5.79
CA ALA A 13 2.83 -5.78 4.55
C ALA A 13 3.22 -4.32 4.83
N ASP A 14 4.11 -3.78 4.01
CA ASP A 14 4.36 -2.34 3.93
C ASP A 14 4.63 -1.72 5.32
N ALA A 15 5.50 -2.38 6.10
CA ALA A 15 5.86 -1.93 7.44
C ALA A 15 6.63 -0.61 7.39
N HIS A 16 7.36 -0.37 6.29
CA HIS A 16 8.03 0.88 5.97
C HIS A 16 8.88 1.40 7.13
N PHE A 17 9.58 0.48 7.80
CA PHE A 17 10.27 0.77 9.04
C PHE A 17 11.30 1.88 8.84
N HIS A 18 11.19 2.93 9.65
CA HIS A 18 12.17 4.00 9.82
C HIS A 18 12.74 3.93 11.24
N ASP A 19 14.06 3.85 11.38
CA ASP A 19 14.68 3.85 12.70
C ASP A 19 14.71 5.27 13.27
N LEU A 20 13.70 5.61 14.06
CA LEU A 20 13.52 6.93 14.68
C LEU A 20 14.70 7.34 15.58
N TYR A 21 15.54 6.39 16.00
CA TYR A 21 16.73 6.65 16.81
C TYR A 21 17.98 6.03 16.19
N GLY A 22 17.94 5.80 14.88
CA GLY A 22 19.05 5.28 14.11
C GLY A 22 20.13 6.35 13.90
N ASP A 23 21.37 5.89 13.77
CA ASP A 23 22.49 6.73 13.41
C ASP A 23 22.54 6.91 11.89
N TYR A 24 22.31 8.13 11.42
CA TYR A 24 22.41 8.55 10.01
C TYR A 24 23.48 9.65 9.82
N ASP A 25 24.50 9.73 10.69
CA ASP A 25 25.50 10.81 10.74
C ASP A 25 24.88 12.22 10.89
N PHE A 26 23.63 12.26 11.33
CA PHE A 26 22.86 13.45 11.64
C PHE A 26 22.68 13.52 13.14
N ASP A 27 22.96 14.70 13.73
CA ASP A 27 22.92 14.91 15.17
C ASP A 27 21.55 14.61 15.80
N GLY A 28 20.48 14.73 15.01
CA GLY A 28 19.11 14.49 15.47
C GLY A 28 18.64 15.50 16.51
N ILE A 29 17.41 15.28 16.98
CA ILE A 29 16.80 16.08 18.04
C ILE A 29 17.02 15.36 19.37
N ASP A 30 17.57 16.04 20.39
CA ASP A 30 17.67 15.45 21.72
C ASP A 30 16.28 15.32 22.35
N VAL A 31 15.85 14.08 22.57
CA VAL A 31 14.62 13.71 23.26
C VAL A 31 15.01 12.77 24.40
N SER A 32 15.07 13.32 25.62
CA SER A 32 15.38 12.57 26.84
C SER A 32 16.70 11.79 26.77
N GLY A 33 17.74 12.39 26.19
CA GLY A 33 19.08 11.79 26.08
C GLY A 33 19.24 10.83 24.90
N ARG A 34 18.23 10.70 24.03
CA ARG A 34 18.30 9.97 22.77
C ARG A 34 18.21 10.95 21.60
N ARG A 35 18.96 10.68 20.53
CA ARG A 35 18.91 11.48 19.29
C ARG A 35 17.82 10.95 18.38
N MET A 36 16.73 11.70 18.24
CA MET A 36 15.60 11.39 17.37
C MET A 36 15.86 11.88 15.94
N THR A 37 15.70 11.01 14.96
CA THR A 37 15.88 11.28 13.52
C THR A 37 14.52 11.38 12.83
N ALA A 38 13.69 12.31 13.30
CA ALA A 38 12.30 12.45 12.84
C ALA A 38 12.21 13.03 11.42
N ARG A 39 11.31 12.48 10.61
CA ARG A 39 10.83 13.02 9.34
C ARG A 39 9.79 14.11 9.59
N ARG A 40 9.63 14.99 8.61
CA ARG A 40 8.67 16.10 8.61
C ARG A 40 7.21 15.62 8.53
N LEU A 41 6.31 16.23 9.30
CA LEU A 41 4.86 16.07 9.14
C LEU A 41 4.40 16.59 7.78
N THR A 42 4.99 17.67 7.27
CA THR A 42 4.62 18.20 5.95
C THR A 42 4.97 17.25 4.81
N ASP A 43 5.96 16.38 5.01
CA ASP A 43 6.26 15.28 4.08
C ASP A 43 5.26 14.14 4.25
N THR A 44 4.93 13.77 5.50
CA THR A 44 3.87 12.80 5.83
C THR A 44 2.56 13.17 5.13
N MET A 45 2.08 14.42 5.25
CA MET A 45 0.83 14.89 4.63
C MET A 45 0.80 14.82 3.10
N ARG A 46 1.95 14.61 2.44
CA ARG A 46 2.09 14.48 0.98
C ARG A 46 2.39 13.05 0.53
N SER A 47 2.59 12.14 1.48
CA SER A 47 2.97 10.75 1.28
C SER A 47 1.79 9.84 1.58
N THR A 48 1.62 8.77 0.81
CA THR A 48 0.57 7.75 1.05
C THR A 48 0.80 6.90 2.30
N ARG A 49 1.89 7.17 3.03
CA ARG A 49 2.26 6.58 4.32
C ARG A 49 2.78 7.65 5.27
N VAL A 50 2.61 7.40 6.57
CA VAL A 50 3.31 8.11 7.63
C VAL A 50 4.70 7.50 7.84
N PHE A 51 5.64 8.26 8.41
CA PHE A 51 7.06 7.84 8.45
C PHE A 51 7.53 7.49 9.86
N ASN A 52 7.37 8.40 10.82
CA ASN A 52 7.98 8.25 12.15
C ASN A 52 7.27 7.19 12.99
N GLU A 53 5.97 7.02 12.76
CA GLU A 53 5.10 6.11 13.47
C GLU A 53 5.42 4.65 13.14
N SER A 54 6.04 4.38 11.99
CA SER A 54 6.53 3.05 11.57
C SER A 54 7.39 2.38 12.64
N TYR A 55 8.18 3.17 13.40
CA TYR A 55 9.08 2.69 14.43
C TYR A 55 8.36 1.90 15.53
N GLN A 56 7.17 2.38 15.93
CA GLN A 56 6.34 1.70 16.94
C GLN A 56 5.35 0.73 16.30
N ALA A 57 4.81 1.05 15.12
CA ALA A 57 3.81 0.21 14.46
C ALA A 57 4.33 -1.21 14.17
N LEU A 58 5.57 -1.35 13.65
CA LEU A 58 6.17 -2.66 13.42
C LEU A 58 6.40 -3.43 14.73
N ARG A 59 6.88 -2.77 15.78
CA ARG A 59 7.09 -3.40 17.10
C ARG A 59 5.76 -3.90 17.67
N ALA A 60 4.73 -3.07 17.63
CA ALA A 60 3.41 -3.44 18.10
C ALA A 60 2.83 -4.66 17.36
N ALA A 61 2.97 -4.74 16.03
CA ALA A 61 2.52 -5.90 15.27
C ALA A 61 3.29 -7.17 15.66
N LEU A 62 4.60 -7.08 15.88
CA LEU A 62 5.42 -8.22 16.33
C LEU A 62 5.10 -8.62 17.78
N ASP A 63 4.89 -7.64 18.68
CA ASP A 63 4.52 -7.87 20.08
C ASP A 63 3.12 -8.52 20.19
N ASP A 64 2.18 -8.11 19.34
CA ASP A 64 0.85 -8.74 19.26
C ASP A 64 0.97 -10.19 18.79
N ALA A 65 1.74 -10.47 17.74
CA ALA A 65 2.02 -11.83 17.29
C ALA A 65 2.65 -12.69 18.40
N VAL A 66 3.62 -12.16 19.13
CA VAL A 66 4.24 -12.83 20.29
C VAL A 66 3.21 -13.11 21.38
N THR A 67 2.37 -12.14 21.72
CA THR A 67 1.32 -12.24 22.74
C THR A 67 0.30 -13.32 22.38
N ARG A 68 -0.04 -13.45 21.09
CA ARG A 68 -0.90 -14.50 20.55
C ARG A 68 -0.22 -15.86 20.41
N GLY A 69 1.09 -15.95 20.67
CA GLY A 69 1.87 -17.19 20.51
C GLY A 69 2.17 -17.56 19.05
N ILE A 70 1.97 -16.63 18.11
CA ILE A 70 2.25 -16.82 16.68
C ILE A 70 3.77 -16.75 16.48
N LYS A 71 4.34 -17.78 15.84
CA LYS A 71 5.79 -17.85 15.57
C LYS A 71 6.17 -17.53 14.14
N HIS A 72 5.29 -17.81 13.18
CA HIS A 72 5.58 -17.60 11.76
C HIS A 72 5.10 -16.22 11.33
N ILE A 73 6.03 -15.41 10.82
CA ILE A 73 5.77 -14.05 10.37
C ILE A 73 6.17 -13.94 8.89
N VAL A 74 5.25 -13.46 8.07
CA VAL A 74 5.50 -13.06 6.68
C VAL A 74 5.66 -11.54 6.61
N LEU A 75 6.81 -11.08 6.10
CA LEU A 75 7.05 -9.68 5.73
C LEU A 75 6.82 -9.51 4.22
N LEU A 76 5.66 -8.99 3.85
CA LEU A 76 5.15 -8.95 2.47
C LEU A 76 5.66 -7.72 1.69
N GLY A 77 6.97 -7.55 1.65
CA GLY A 77 7.65 -6.43 1.00
C GLY A 77 7.46 -5.09 1.69
N ASP A 78 8.27 -4.14 1.27
CA ASP A 78 8.33 -2.78 1.78
C ASP A 78 8.46 -2.76 3.31
N TYR A 79 9.36 -3.61 3.82
CA TYR A 79 9.63 -3.73 5.26
C TYR A 79 10.50 -2.58 5.78
N SER A 80 11.17 -1.84 4.89
CA SER A 80 12.00 -0.66 5.19
C SER A 80 11.44 0.61 4.54
N ASP A 81 11.77 1.80 5.07
CA ASP A 81 11.29 3.07 4.48
C ASP A 81 11.72 3.22 3.01
N ASP A 82 13.01 3.10 2.71
CA ASP A 82 13.54 3.17 1.33
C ASP A 82 14.86 2.40 1.21
N GLY A 83 14.97 1.26 1.89
CA GLY A 83 16.11 0.35 1.76
C GLY A 83 17.43 0.97 2.21
N GLN A 84 17.40 2.09 2.95
CA GLN A 84 18.61 2.77 3.37
C GLN A 84 19.47 1.82 4.20
N ASN A 85 20.77 1.75 3.95
CA ASN A 85 21.70 0.86 4.64
C ASN A 85 21.56 0.91 6.18
N ALA A 86 21.44 2.10 6.77
CA ALA A 86 21.23 2.24 8.21
C ALA A 86 19.87 1.68 8.67
N THR A 87 18.81 1.92 7.90
CA THR A 87 17.47 1.40 8.17
C THR A 87 17.44 -0.13 8.09
N LEU A 88 18.02 -0.73 7.05
CA LEU A 88 18.11 -2.19 6.90
C LEU A 88 18.93 -2.81 8.05
N ALA A 89 20.04 -2.19 8.45
CA ALA A 89 20.83 -2.66 9.58
C ALA A 89 20.05 -2.59 10.91
N ALA A 90 19.25 -1.53 11.12
CA ALA A 90 18.40 -1.39 12.29
C ALA A 90 17.25 -2.41 12.30
N LEU A 91 16.59 -2.59 11.16
CA LEU A 91 15.55 -3.59 10.99
C LEU A 91 16.10 -4.99 11.25
N ARG A 92 17.28 -5.34 10.73
CA ARG A 92 17.92 -6.62 11.03
C ARG A 92 18.09 -6.84 12.53
N ARG A 93 18.64 -5.85 13.26
CA ARG A 93 18.82 -5.95 14.72
C ARG A 93 17.48 -6.14 15.44
N LEU A 94 16.43 -5.47 14.97
CA LEU A 94 15.08 -5.62 15.49
C LEU A 94 14.59 -7.05 15.30
N LEU A 95 14.56 -7.54 14.06
CA LEU A 95 14.08 -8.89 13.74
C LEU A 95 14.89 -9.96 14.45
N ASP A 96 16.22 -9.86 14.44
CA ASP A 96 17.11 -10.81 15.13
C ASP A 96 16.84 -10.85 16.65
N THR A 97 16.39 -9.76 17.24
CA THR A 97 15.99 -9.73 18.66
C THR A 97 14.73 -10.54 18.89
N TYR A 98 13.69 -10.37 18.07
CA TYR A 98 12.48 -11.20 18.15
C TYR A 98 12.74 -12.69 17.84
N VAL A 99 13.69 -12.99 16.94
CA VAL A 99 14.15 -14.36 16.72
C VAL A 99 14.76 -14.94 18.00
N ARG A 100 15.72 -14.24 18.62
CA ARG A 100 16.42 -14.74 19.82
C ARG A 100 15.54 -14.83 21.05
N GLU A 101 14.71 -13.81 21.30
CA GLU A 101 13.95 -13.69 22.56
C GLU A 101 12.60 -14.39 22.51
N HIS A 102 11.99 -14.49 21.31
CA HIS A 102 10.64 -15.03 21.15
C HIS A 102 10.56 -16.19 20.17
N GLY A 103 11.65 -16.57 19.50
CA GLY A 103 11.65 -17.69 18.54
C GLY A 103 10.78 -17.41 17.31
N LEU A 104 10.64 -16.14 16.90
CA LEU A 104 9.95 -15.82 15.65
C LEU A 104 10.72 -16.36 14.44
N ILE A 105 10.00 -16.73 13.40
CA ILE A 105 10.51 -17.27 12.15
C ILE A 105 9.96 -16.39 11.02
N PHE A 106 10.87 -15.73 10.30
CA PHE A 106 10.50 -14.83 9.22
C PHE A 106 10.58 -15.49 7.85
N ALA A 107 9.63 -15.17 6.98
CA ALA A 107 9.70 -15.32 5.53
C ALA A 107 9.37 -13.95 4.91
N ALA A 108 9.99 -13.56 3.80
CA ALA A 108 9.80 -12.24 3.22
C ALA A 108 9.77 -12.26 1.70
N THR A 109 9.08 -11.30 1.11
CA THR A 109 9.27 -10.87 -0.29
C THR A 109 9.92 -9.50 -0.26
N PRO A 110 10.77 -9.11 -1.24
CA PRO A 110 11.17 -7.72 -1.35
C PRO A 110 10.01 -6.87 -1.90
N GLY A 111 9.91 -5.62 -1.47
CA GLY A 111 9.09 -4.60 -2.11
C GLY A 111 9.92 -3.60 -2.91
N ASN A 112 9.28 -2.61 -3.53
CA ASN A 112 9.95 -1.61 -4.36
C ASN A 112 10.72 -0.56 -3.56
N HIS A 113 10.51 -0.50 -2.24
CA HIS A 113 11.26 0.37 -1.35
C HIS A 113 12.48 -0.32 -0.73
N ASP A 114 12.56 -1.65 -0.72
CA ASP A 114 13.63 -2.35 0.01
C ASP A 114 14.95 -2.43 -0.76
N ILE A 115 14.88 -2.45 -2.08
CA ILE A 115 16.00 -2.70 -2.99
C ILE A 115 15.82 -1.96 -4.32
N PHE A 116 16.91 -1.69 -5.03
CA PHE A 116 16.81 -1.04 -6.35
C PHE A 116 17.81 -1.56 -7.40
N GLY A 117 17.30 -2.21 -8.44
CA GLY A 117 18.08 -2.58 -9.62
C GLY A 117 19.32 -3.41 -9.33
N LEU A 118 20.36 -3.22 -10.15
CA LEU A 118 21.63 -3.93 -10.01
C LEU A 118 22.52 -3.30 -8.93
N ASN A 119 22.89 -2.03 -9.08
CA ASN A 119 23.86 -1.40 -8.18
C ASN A 119 23.24 -0.70 -6.98
N GLY A 120 21.94 -0.43 -7.00
CA GLY A 120 21.26 0.37 -5.98
C GLY A 120 20.89 1.77 -6.49
N ARG A 121 20.48 2.64 -5.56
CA ARG A 121 20.22 4.05 -5.82
C ARG A 121 20.53 4.93 -4.61
N HIS A 122 20.93 6.16 -4.89
CA HIS A 122 21.06 7.18 -3.85
C HIS A 122 19.67 7.66 -3.40
N HIS A 123 19.55 7.97 -2.11
CA HIS A 123 18.36 8.60 -1.52
C HIS A 123 18.76 9.82 -0.69
N ALA A 124 17.79 10.73 -0.56
CA ALA A 124 17.82 11.88 0.32
C ALA A 124 16.51 12.02 1.08
N LYS A 125 16.57 12.34 2.37
CA LYS A 125 15.41 12.60 3.23
C LYS A 125 15.58 13.92 3.97
N ARG A 126 14.46 14.61 4.20
CA ARG A 126 14.40 15.81 5.03
C ARG A 126 14.12 15.40 6.48
N LEU A 127 15.13 15.53 7.34
CA LEU A 127 15.02 15.25 8.78
C LEU A 127 14.84 16.54 9.56
N LEU A 128 13.98 16.53 10.56
CA LEU A 128 13.66 17.68 11.39
C LEU A 128 14.86 18.07 12.28
N ASN A 129 15.09 19.37 12.37
CA ASN A 129 15.94 19.98 13.39
C ASN A 129 15.09 20.38 14.60
N SER A 130 15.72 20.66 15.75
CA SER A 130 15.03 20.98 17.01
C SER A 130 14.21 22.28 16.97
N ASP A 131 14.49 23.17 16.03
CA ASP A 131 13.80 24.44 15.82
C ASP A 131 12.63 24.35 14.82
N GLY A 132 12.34 23.15 14.29
CA GLY A 132 11.30 22.90 13.29
C GLY A 132 11.76 23.09 11.84
N SER A 133 12.99 23.59 11.61
CA SER A 133 13.62 23.56 10.28
C SER A 133 14.01 22.12 9.91
N TYR A 134 14.67 21.92 8.78
CA TYR A 134 15.11 20.60 8.37
C TYR A 134 16.51 20.60 7.75
N THR A 135 17.15 19.45 7.88
CA THR A 135 18.43 19.11 7.26
C THR A 135 18.17 18.02 6.22
N ILE A 136 18.77 18.15 5.03
CA ILE A 136 18.81 17.02 4.10
C ILE A 136 19.87 16.04 4.55
N VAL A 137 19.51 14.77 4.64
CA VAL A 137 20.45 13.67 4.84
C VAL A 137 20.37 12.78 3.62
N ALA A 138 21.48 12.63 2.89
CA ALA A 138 21.51 11.96 1.61
C ALA A 138 22.77 11.12 1.40
N SER A 139 22.72 10.17 0.47
CA SER A 139 23.90 9.41 0.02
C SER A 139 24.60 10.05 -1.18
N ASP A 140 24.14 11.22 -1.62
CA ASP A 140 24.77 11.99 -2.68
C ASP A 140 24.66 13.48 -2.34
N SER A 141 25.75 14.22 -2.57
CA SER A 141 25.79 15.68 -2.43
C SER A 141 24.93 16.42 -3.46
N GLU A 142 24.51 15.77 -4.55
CA GLU A 142 23.67 16.39 -5.59
C GLU A 142 22.23 16.67 -5.15
N PHE A 143 21.78 16.09 -4.03
CA PHE A 143 20.46 16.40 -3.45
C PHE A 143 20.46 17.74 -2.72
N VAL A 144 20.41 18.84 -3.49
CA VAL A 144 20.38 20.21 -2.97
C VAL A 144 18.94 20.71 -2.84
N ASP A 145 18.62 21.35 -1.71
CA ASP A 145 17.39 22.11 -1.46
C ASP A 145 17.78 23.40 -0.75
N ASP A 146 17.62 24.54 -1.42
CA ASP A 146 18.03 25.84 -0.93
C ASP A 146 17.27 26.27 0.34
N ASP A 147 16.11 25.66 0.60
CA ASP A 147 15.30 25.90 1.81
C ASP A 147 15.80 25.06 3.02
N ALA A 148 16.74 24.12 2.82
CA ALA A 148 17.27 23.30 3.90
C ALA A 148 18.26 24.10 4.77
N ALA A 149 18.17 23.93 6.09
CA ALA A 149 19.08 24.57 7.04
C ALA A 149 20.49 23.94 7.03
N GLY A 150 20.63 22.74 6.47
CA GLY A 150 21.89 22.03 6.37
C GLY A 150 21.80 20.79 5.47
N MET A 151 22.97 20.21 5.22
CA MET A 151 23.15 18.99 4.43
C MET A 151 24.12 18.04 5.14
N VAL A 152 23.76 16.76 5.18
CA VAL A 152 24.61 15.65 5.63
C VAL A 152 24.71 14.65 4.49
N VAL A 153 25.93 14.35 4.06
CA VAL A 153 26.19 13.32 3.04
C VAL A 153 26.73 12.07 3.74
N THR A 154 26.04 10.95 3.57
CA THR A 154 26.38 9.66 4.20
C THR A 154 25.93 8.46 3.36
N GLU A 155 26.81 7.47 3.22
CA GLU A 155 26.51 6.17 2.59
C GLU A 155 25.42 5.38 3.32
N LYS A 156 25.11 5.76 4.57
CA LYS A 156 24.02 5.18 5.36
C LYS A 156 22.65 5.38 4.73
N MET A 157 22.51 6.40 3.87
CA MET A 157 21.30 6.70 3.11
C MET A 157 21.22 5.99 1.75
N TYR A 158 22.23 5.20 1.37
CA TYR A 158 22.20 4.48 0.09
C TYR A 158 21.25 3.28 0.16
N CYS A 159 20.48 3.04 -0.89
CA CYS A 159 19.65 1.84 -1.07
C CYS A 159 20.39 0.84 -1.96
N PRO A 160 20.77 -0.34 -1.46
CA PRO A 160 21.52 -1.32 -2.24
C PRO A 160 20.64 -1.99 -3.32
N GLY A 161 21.28 -2.45 -4.39
CA GLY A 161 20.66 -3.33 -5.38
C GLY A 161 20.78 -4.81 -5.00
N TYR A 162 20.48 -5.70 -5.95
CA TYR A 162 20.73 -7.13 -5.77
C TYR A 162 22.24 -7.47 -5.88
N PRO A 163 22.73 -8.46 -5.10
CA PRO A 163 22.03 -9.19 -4.03
C PRO A 163 22.09 -8.49 -2.67
N GLY A 164 22.83 -7.38 -2.55
CA GLY A 164 23.20 -6.75 -1.28
C GLY A 164 22.01 -6.41 -0.39
N GLY A 165 20.92 -5.90 -0.96
CA GLY A 165 19.72 -5.58 -0.18
C GLY A 165 19.03 -6.80 0.44
N LEU A 166 18.98 -7.94 -0.26
CA LEU A 166 18.45 -9.18 0.30
C LEU A 166 19.40 -9.76 1.37
N GLN A 167 20.71 -9.66 1.13
CA GLN A 167 21.74 -10.14 2.08
C GLN A 167 21.72 -9.35 3.39
N ALA A 168 21.27 -8.10 3.38
CA ALA A 168 21.09 -7.30 4.58
C ALA A 168 20.09 -7.90 5.59
N LEU A 169 19.17 -8.76 5.13
CA LEU A 169 18.17 -9.47 5.93
C LEU A 169 18.21 -10.99 5.72
N ALA A 170 19.40 -11.59 5.66
CA ALA A 170 19.56 -13.00 5.30
C ALA A 170 18.74 -14.02 6.15
N SER A 171 18.31 -13.66 7.37
CA SER A 171 17.50 -14.51 8.25
C SER A 171 16.00 -14.58 7.88
N THR A 172 15.53 -13.81 6.89
CA THR A 172 14.11 -13.71 6.52
C THR A 172 13.69 -14.63 5.37
N GLY A 173 14.41 -15.73 5.12
CA GLY A 173 14.01 -16.80 4.19
C GLY A 173 14.51 -16.66 2.75
N PHE A 174 15.05 -15.50 2.36
CA PHE A 174 15.65 -15.29 1.02
C PHE A 174 16.78 -16.27 0.68
N PHE A 175 17.41 -16.85 1.71
CA PHE A 175 18.46 -17.85 1.62
C PHE A 175 18.09 -19.06 2.48
N ARG A 176 18.62 -20.22 2.13
CA ARG A 176 18.26 -21.48 2.77
C ARG A 176 18.66 -21.49 4.23
N ARG A 177 17.77 -21.94 5.12
CA ARG A 177 18.11 -22.20 6.53
C ARG A 177 18.19 -23.69 6.78
N GLN A 178 18.99 -24.06 7.77
CA GLN A 178 19.15 -25.47 8.16
C GLN A 178 17.84 -26.10 8.67
N ALA A 179 16.95 -25.29 9.25
CA ALA A 179 15.68 -25.75 9.82
C ALA A 179 14.57 -25.93 8.78
N ASP A 180 14.73 -25.44 7.55
CA ASP A 180 13.71 -25.56 6.51
C ASP A 180 13.67 -27.01 5.98
N LEU A 181 12.48 -27.62 5.93
CA LEU A 181 12.31 -29.01 5.46
C LEU A 181 12.54 -29.13 3.96
N HIS A 182 12.17 -28.07 3.24
CA HIS A 182 12.41 -27.88 1.82
C HIS A 182 12.69 -26.41 1.56
N TRP A 183 13.60 -26.15 0.63
CA TRP A 183 13.90 -24.81 0.14
C TRP A 183 14.38 -24.90 -1.30
N GLU A 184 13.79 -24.11 -2.18
CA GLU A 184 14.19 -24.00 -3.59
C GLU A 184 13.84 -22.63 -4.17
N THR A 185 14.36 -22.37 -5.37
CA THR A 185 14.10 -21.19 -6.18
C THR A 185 13.64 -21.62 -7.57
N PRO A 186 13.23 -20.69 -8.45
CA PRO A 186 13.01 -20.99 -9.86
C PRO A 186 14.23 -21.61 -10.58
N PHE A 187 15.42 -21.52 -9.99
CA PHE A 187 16.70 -21.97 -10.55
C PHE A 187 17.23 -23.26 -9.88
N GLY A 188 16.46 -23.87 -8.98
CA GLY A 188 16.85 -25.06 -8.23
C GLY A 188 17.12 -24.78 -6.75
N THR A 189 17.91 -25.65 -6.11
CA THR A 189 18.12 -25.66 -4.65
C THR A 189 19.40 -24.96 -4.18
N ASP A 190 20.16 -24.37 -5.10
CA ASP A 190 21.35 -23.59 -4.78
C ASP A 190 20.94 -22.18 -4.34
N ASP A 191 21.36 -21.77 -3.14
CA ASP A 191 21.03 -20.47 -2.57
C ASP A 191 22.05 -19.37 -2.90
N ASP A 192 23.13 -19.69 -3.63
CA ASP A 192 24.09 -18.72 -4.15
C ASP A 192 23.38 -17.71 -5.10
N PRO A 193 23.46 -16.39 -4.83
CA PRO A 193 22.97 -15.35 -5.74
C PRO A 193 23.37 -15.53 -7.21
N ALA A 194 24.58 -16.02 -7.49
CA ALA A 194 25.07 -16.21 -8.85
C ALA A 194 24.26 -17.29 -9.62
N ALA A 195 23.80 -18.32 -8.93
CA ALA A 195 22.97 -19.39 -9.48
C ALA A 195 21.51 -18.96 -9.73
N ARG A 196 21.08 -17.82 -9.15
CA ARG A 196 19.69 -17.35 -9.11
C ARG A 196 19.46 -16.12 -9.97
N SER A 197 20.00 -16.13 -11.18
CA SER A 197 20.05 -14.94 -12.02
C SER A 197 19.45 -15.12 -13.39
N TYR A 198 18.83 -14.05 -13.91
CA TYR A 198 18.20 -13.99 -15.21
C TYR A 198 18.71 -12.79 -16.00
N SER A 199 18.56 -12.83 -17.33
CA SER A 199 18.95 -11.74 -18.23
C SER A 199 17.75 -10.84 -18.52
N VAL A 200 17.97 -9.53 -18.53
CA VAL A 200 16.95 -8.52 -18.85
C VAL A 200 17.50 -7.50 -19.84
N PHE A 201 16.67 -7.06 -20.79
CA PHE A 201 17.07 -6.24 -21.93
C PHE A 201 16.17 -5.02 -22.09
N SER A 202 16.74 -3.91 -22.56
CA SER A 202 15.96 -2.81 -23.13
C SER A 202 15.40 -3.21 -24.49
N GLU A 203 14.34 -2.55 -24.93
CA GLU A 203 13.68 -2.82 -26.21
C GLU A 203 14.62 -2.59 -27.41
N ASP A 204 15.51 -1.61 -27.31
CA ASP A 204 16.54 -1.33 -28.31
C ASP A 204 17.79 -2.22 -28.22
N GLY A 205 17.87 -3.10 -27.21
CA GLY A 205 18.99 -4.00 -26.96
C GLY A 205 20.29 -3.33 -26.49
N GLN A 206 20.31 -2.02 -26.26
CA GLN A 206 21.52 -1.29 -25.82
C GLN A 206 21.87 -1.57 -24.37
N ASN A 207 20.87 -1.77 -23.51
CA ASN A 207 21.06 -2.14 -22.12
C ASN A 207 20.74 -3.61 -21.91
N HIS A 208 21.72 -4.36 -21.39
CA HIS A 208 21.59 -5.76 -21.05
C HIS A 208 22.22 -5.99 -19.68
N TYR A 209 21.42 -6.53 -18.77
CA TYR A 209 21.83 -6.76 -17.39
C TYR A 209 21.51 -8.19 -16.96
N ARG A 210 22.29 -8.69 -16.01
CA ARG A 210 22.03 -9.94 -15.30
C ARG A 210 21.64 -9.59 -13.87
N LEU A 211 20.39 -9.87 -13.51
CA LEU A 211 19.83 -9.57 -12.19
C LEU A 211 19.56 -10.86 -11.42
N MET A 212 19.68 -10.80 -10.10
CA MET A 212 19.21 -11.86 -9.22
C MET A 212 17.67 -11.83 -9.15
N ASP A 213 17.05 -12.99 -8.99
CA ASP A 213 15.66 -13.10 -8.58
C ASP A 213 15.55 -13.54 -7.12
N GLY A 214 14.75 -12.82 -6.34
CA GLY A 214 14.53 -13.07 -4.92
C GLY A 214 13.47 -14.14 -4.61
N SER A 215 12.84 -14.78 -5.61
CA SER A 215 11.75 -15.75 -5.36
C SER A 215 12.28 -17.05 -4.78
N TYR A 216 11.50 -17.65 -3.88
CA TYR A 216 11.80 -18.94 -3.27
C TYR A 216 10.55 -19.64 -2.74
N LEU A 217 10.62 -20.97 -2.62
CA LEU A 217 9.64 -21.82 -1.96
C LEU A 217 10.27 -22.36 -0.68
N VAL A 218 9.53 -22.34 0.42
CA VAL A 218 9.99 -22.90 1.70
C VAL A 218 8.92 -23.77 2.35
N GLU A 219 9.35 -24.88 2.96
CA GLU A 219 8.52 -25.73 3.82
C GLU A 219 8.95 -25.55 5.29
N PRO A 220 8.33 -24.61 6.03
CA PRO A 220 8.72 -24.32 7.41
C PRO A 220 8.21 -25.37 8.41
N VAL A 221 7.11 -26.05 8.09
CA VAL A 221 6.54 -27.17 8.86
C VAL A 221 6.02 -28.21 7.88
N PRO A 222 5.88 -29.48 8.30
CA PRO A 222 5.41 -30.53 7.41
C PRO A 222 4.12 -30.16 6.69
N ASP A 223 4.12 -30.32 5.38
CA ASP A 223 2.99 -30.19 4.48
C ASP A 223 2.47 -28.77 4.21
N LEU A 224 3.16 -27.75 4.73
CA LEU A 224 2.87 -26.35 4.43
C LEU A 224 3.98 -25.74 3.59
N TRP A 225 3.64 -25.30 2.38
CA TRP A 225 4.53 -24.58 1.49
C TRP A 225 4.18 -23.10 1.43
N LEU A 226 5.20 -22.25 1.59
CA LEU A 226 5.10 -20.80 1.36
C LEU A 226 5.89 -20.48 0.09
N MET A 227 5.19 -20.03 -0.95
CA MET A 227 5.80 -19.56 -2.19
C MET A 227 5.92 -18.03 -2.14
N MET A 228 7.14 -17.55 -2.02
CA MET A 228 7.50 -16.15 -1.87
C MET A 228 8.04 -15.65 -3.21
N ILE A 229 7.31 -14.75 -3.87
CA ILE A 229 7.61 -14.33 -5.24
C ILE A 229 8.13 -12.90 -5.25
N ASP A 230 9.30 -12.74 -5.86
CA ASP A 230 9.89 -11.45 -6.16
C ASP A 230 9.31 -10.86 -7.45
N ALA A 231 8.18 -10.17 -7.31
CA ALA A 231 7.53 -9.46 -8.39
C ALA A 231 8.10 -8.04 -8.64
N ASN A 232 9.23 -7.67 -8.02
CA ASN A 232 9.97 -6.49 -8.46
C ASN A 232 10.54 -6.75 -9.86
N VAL A 233 10.33 -5.79 -10.76
CA VAL A 233 10.94 -5.81 -12.09
C VAL A 233 11.60 -4.46 -12.34
N PHE A 234 12.92 -4.50 -12.55
CA PHE A 234 13.72 -3.36 -12.97
C PHE A 234 13.92 -3.45 -14.48
N GLU A 235 12.98 -2.88 -15.24
CA GLU A 235 13.00 -2.91 -16.70
C GLU A 235 14.08 -1.94 -17.22
N PRO A 236 15.06 -2.38 -18.03
CA PRO A 236 16.07 -1.48 -18.57
C PRO A 236 15.46 -0.47 -19.54
N ARG A 237 15.90 0.79 -19.47
CA ARG A 237 15.50 1.86 -20.38
C ARG A 237 16.26 1.76 -21.70
N ASN A 238 15.66 2.28 -22.77
CA ASN A 238 16.36 2.51 -24.03
C ASN A 238 17.38 3.64 -23.90
N GLY A 239 18.44 3.60 -24.70
CA GLY A 239 19.52 4.61 -24.74
C GLY A 239 20.79 4.22 -24.00
N ALA A 240 21.77 5.14 -23.96
CA ALA A 240 23.07 4.89 -23.35
C ALA A 240 23.10 5.35 -21.88
N TYR A 241 23.46 4.44 -20.98
CA TYR A 241 23.65 4.70 -19.55
C TYR A 241 24.99 4.13 -19.09
N LEU A 242 25.48 4.59 -17.94
CA LEU A 242 26.56 3.90 -17.24
C LEU A 242 26.06 2.52 -16.80
N ALA A 243 26.92 1.51 -16.91
CA ALA A 243 26.54 0.13 -16.67
C ALA A 243 26.00 -0.08 -15.25
N GLY A 244 24.73 -0.48 -15.14
CA GLY A 244 24.06 -0.75 -13.87
C GLY A 244 23.64 0.49 -13.08
N ASP A 245 23.74 1.67 -13.69
CA ASP A 245 23.27 2.93 -13.11
C ASP A 245 21.77 2.89 -12.78
N ALA A 246 21.37 3.56 -11.70
CA ALA A 246 19.98 3.60 -11.28
C ALA A 246 19.04 4.18 -12.36
N GLY A 247 19.52 5.20 -13.09
CA GLY A 247 18.82 5.82 -14.20
C GLY A 247 18.64 4.89 -15.41
N ALA A 248 19.41 3.81 -15.51
CA ALA A 248 19.27 2.82 -16.58
C ALA A 248 18.01 1.94 -16.43
N PHE A 249 17.31 2.02 -15.30
CA PHE A 249 16.13 1.21 -15.02
C PHE A 249 14.86 2.06 -14.90
N ILE A 250 13.72 1.46 -15.26
CA ILE A 250 12.41 1.95 -14.89
C ILE A 250 12.17 1.56 -13.43
N ASP A 251 11.70 2.51 -12.63
CA ASP A 251 11.38 2.28 -11.23
C ASP A 251 10.30 1.18 -11.09
N SER A 252 10.55 0.19 -10.25
CA SER A 252 9.68 -0.99 -10.10
C SER A 252 8.32 -0.65 -9.49
N THR A 253 8.13 0.55 -8.94
CA THR A 253 6.88 1.02 -8.31
C THR A 253 5.63 0.80 -9.15
N ASN A 254 5.72 0.87 -10.49
CA ASN A 254 4.56 0.66 -11.38
C ASN A 254 4.68 -0.60 -12.25
N ALA A 255 5.67 -1.46 -12.01
CA ALA A 255 5.98 -2.59 -12.86
C ALA A 255 5.16 -3.83 -12.47
N GLY A 256 5.42 -4.36 -11.27
CA GLY A 256 4.71 -5.49 -10.67
C GLY A 256 4.48 -6.68 -11.64
N TRP A 257 3.33 -7.34 -11.47
CA TRP A 257 2.98 -8.51 -12.28
C TRP A 257 2.83 -8.23 -13.77
N ASN A 258 2.40 -7.01 -14.14
CA ASN A 258 2.31 -6.60 -15.55
C ASN A 258 3.69 -6.72 -16.23
N ALA A 259 4.77 -6.36 -15.53
CA ALA A 259 6.14 -6.48 -16.02
C ALA A 259 6.71 -7.90 -15.88
N VAL A 260 6.27 -8.68 -14.88
CA VAL A 260 6.65 -10.11 -14.73
C VAL A 260 6.28 -10.90 -15.99
N LEU A 261 5.10 -10.65 -16.57
CA LEU A 261 4.68 -11.30 -17.83
C LEU A 261 5.63 -11.07 -19.01
N ARG A 262 6.38 -9.95 -18.99
CA ARG A 262 7.32 -9.58 -20.06
C ARG A 262 8.73 -10.09 -19.77
N HIS A 263 9.20 -9.90 -18.53
CA HIS A 263 10.63 -10.02 -18.19
C HIS A 263 10.98 -11.21 -17.30
N LYS A 264 10.01 -11.80 -16.61
CA LYS A 264 10.21 -12.88 -15.63
C LYS A 264 9.30 -14.09 -15.90
N ARG A 265 9.08 -14.46 -17.17
CA ARG A 265 8.19 -15.59 -17.53
C ARG A 265 8.55 -16.93 -16.89
N PHE A 266 9.83 -17.15 -16.58
CA PHE A 266 10.29 -18.32 -15.85
C PHE A 266 9.62 -18.48 -14.47
N ILE A 267 9.15 -17.39 -13.86
CA ILE A 267 8.37 -17.42 -12.61
C ILE A 267 7.03 -18.13 -12.82
N LEU A 268 6.33 -17.88 -13.94
CA LEU A 268 5.05 -18.54 -14.24
C LEU A 268 5.24 -20.04 -14.48
N ASP A 269 6.30 -20.40 -15.22
CA ASP A 269 6.64 -21.81 -15.44
C ASP A 269 6.96 -22.52 -14.13
N TRP A 270 7.70 -21.85 -13.23
CA TRP A 270 8.02 -22.36 -11.91
C TRP A 270 6.79 -22.48 -11.01
N ILE A 271 5.92 -21.46 -10.98
CA ILE A 271 4.63 -21.51 -10.25
C ILE A 271 3.82 -22.73 -10.70
N LYS A 272 3.72 -22.96 -12.01
CA LYS A 272 2.98 -24.09 -12.58
C LYS A 272 3.55 -25.45 -12.14
N ASP A 273 4.86 -25.56 -12.02
CA ASP A 273 5.50 -26.76 -11.50
C ASP A 273 5.25 -26.93 -9.98
N VAL A 274 5.40 -25.86 -9.20
CA VAL A 274 5.17 -25.84 -7.75
C VAL A 274 3.72 -26.21 -7.42
N THR A 275 2.74 -25.61 -8.08
CA THR A 275 1.31 -25.90 -7.86
C THR A 275 0.99 -27.36 -8.19
N ALA A 276 1.47 -27.88 -9.32
CA ALA A 276 1.29 -29.27 -9.69
C ALA A 276 1.94 -30.24 -8.69
N ARG A 277 3.13 -29.91 -8.17
CA ARG A 277 3.79 -30.71 -7.12
C ARG A 277 3.04 -30.64 -5.79
N ALA A 278 2.57 -29.46 -5.40
CA ALA A 278 1.80 -29.29 -4.17
C ALA A 278 0.55 -30.17 -4.18
N THR A 279 -0.20 -30.17 -5.29
CA THR A 279 -1.37 -31.04 -5.47
C THR A 279 -1.00 -32.53 -5.42
N ARG A 280 0.02 -32.97 -6.16
CA ARG A 280 0.43 -34.39 -6.20
C ARG A 280 0.92 -34.90 -4.84
N SER A 281 1.56 -34.03 -4.06
CA SER A 281 2.15 -34.37 -2.77
C SER A 281 1.26 -34.02 -1.59
N GLY A 282 0.04 -33.51 -1.82
CA GLY A 282 -0.89 -33.12 -0.76
C GLY A 282 -0.40 -31.97 0.12
N LYS A 283 0.49 -31.11 -0.41
CA LYS A 283 0.99 -29.92 0.28
C LYS A 283 -0.05 -28.81 0.20
N GLN A 284 -0.24 -28.09 1.29
CA GLN A 284 -0.95 -26.82 1.29
C GLN A 284 -0.01 -25.72 0.80
N LEU A 285 -0.45 -24.91 -0.16
CA LEU A 285 0.37 -23.87 -0.78
C LEU A 285 -0.22 -22.49 -0.49
N LEU A 286 0.54 -21.64 0.19
CA LEU A 286 0.25 -20.21 0.35
C LEU A 286 1.21 -19.41 -0.53
N THR A 287 0.67 -18.48 -1.33
CA THR A 287 1.46 -17.69 -2.28
C THR A 287 1.47 -16.23 -1.90
N PHE A 288 2.65 -15.62 -1.95
CA PHE A 288 2.89 -14.24 -1.52
C PHE A 288 3.71 -13.52 -2.57
N SER A 289 3.30 -12.30 -2.92
CA SER A 289 4.16 -11.35 -3.64
C SER A 289 3.78 -9.95 -3.20
N HIS A 290 4.74 -9.03 -3.21
CA HIS A 290 4.46 -7.67 -2.76
C HIS A 290 3.34 -7.00 -3.59
N TYR A 291 3.32 -7.23 -4.90
CA TYR A 291 2.35 -6.64 -5.84
C TYR A 291 1.08 -7.50 -5.99
N PRO A 292 -0.11 -6.89 -6.12
CA PRO A 292 -1.33 -7.67 -6.36
C PRO A 292 -1.32 -8.37 -7.72
N MET A 293 -1.99 -9.53 -7.81
CA MET A 293 -2.23 -10.26 -9.06
C MET A 293 -3.60 -9.92 -9.68
N LEU A 294 -4.52 -9.40 -8.88
CA LEU A 294 -5.88 -9.02 -9.29
C LEU A 294 -6.12 -7.52 -9.03
N ASP A 295 -7.12 -6.95 -9.70
CA ASP A 295 -7.58 -5.60 -9.39
C ASP A 295 -8.19 -5.55 -7.97
N MET A 296 -7.50 -4.85 -7.06
CA MET A 296 -7.91 -4.67 -5.67
C MET A 296 -8.90 -3.51 -5.46
N LEU A 297 -9.28 -2.81 -6.53
CA LEU A 297 -10.18 -1.65 -6.48
C LEU A 297 -11.56 -1.96 -7.06
N ASN A 298 -11.98 -3.24 -7.00
CA ASN A 298 -13.31 -3.71 -7.37
C ASN A 298 -13.77 -3.26 -8.77
N ALA A 299 -12.92 -3.48 -9.79
CA ALA A 299 -13.19 -3.18 -11.21
C ALA A 299 -13.47 -1.70 -11.51
N THR A 300 -12.93 -0.78 -10.71
CA THR A 300 -13.10 0.68 -10.91
C THR A 300 -12.09 1.31 -11.87
N GLU A 301 -11.10 0.54 -12.34
CA GLU A 301 -9.98 1.01 -13.17
C GLU A 301 -10.42 1.88 -14.36
N LYS A 302 -11.48 1.48 -15.08
CA LYS A 302 -11.99 2.24 -16.25
C LYS A 302 -12.52 3.62 -15.87
N ASP A 303 -13.24 3.72 -14.75
CA ASP A 303 -13.75 4.99 -14.26
C ASP A 303 -12.62 5.86 -13.69
N GLU A 304 -11.66 5.25 -12.99
CA GLU A 304 -10.48 5.96 -12.46
C GLU A 304 -9.64 6.54 -13.59
N ARG A 305 -9.35 5.74 -14.63
CA ARG A 305 -8.62 6.18 -15.84
C ARG A 305 -9.37 7.28 -16.59
N ALA A 306 -10.69 7.18 -16.71
CA ALA A 306 -11.50 8.22 -17.37
C ALA A 306 -11.56 9.53 -16.57
N LEU A 307 -11.57 9.45 -15.24
CA LEU A 307 -11.65 10.62 -14.36
C LEU A 307 -10.29 11.29 -14.14
N MET A 308 -9.26 10.52 -13.83
CA MET A 308 -7.95 11.01 -13.36
C MET A 308 -6.81 10.78 -14.38
N GLY A 309 -7.04 10.00 -15.43
CA GLY A 309 -6.03 9.67 -16.44
C GLY A 309 -5.06 8.56 -16.00
N GLU A 310 -3.89 8.53 -16.63
CA GLU A 310 -2.82 7.52 -16.43
C GLU A 310 -2.01 7.74 -15.15
N THR A 311 -2.68 7.77 -13.99
CA THR A 311 -2.05 7.93 -12.68
C THR A 311 -1.21 6.71 -12.29
N SER A 312 -0.37 6.86 -11.27
CA SER A 312 0.39 5.72 -10.70
C SER A 312 -0.54 4.61 -10.21
N SER A 313 -1.68 4.95 -9.60
CA SER A 313 -2.71 3.97 -9.19
C SER A 313 -3.18 3.12 -10.36
N VAL A 314 -3.56 3.75 -11.48
CA VAL A 314 -4.04 3.05 -12.69
C VAL A 314 -2.96 2.15 -13.30
N ARG A 315 -1.70 2.57 -13.28
CA ARG A 315 -0.58 1.77 -13.82
C ARG A 315 -0.25 0.55 -12.96
N ARG A 316 -0.52 0.62 -11.65
CA ARG A 316 -0.30 -0.47 -10.69
C ARG A 316 -1.41 -1.51 -10.70
N THR A 317 -2.56 -1.23 -11.31
CA THR A 317 -3.64 -2.21 -11.45
C THR A 317 -3.18 -3.37 -12.35
N PRO A 318 -3.23 -4.63 -11.88
CA PRO A 318 -2.91 -5.79 -12.70
C PRO A 318 -3.86 -5.93 -13.88
N SER A 319 -3.35 -6.29 -15.05
CA SER A 319 -4.19 -6.53 -16.23
C SER A 319 -4.92 -7.86 -16.14
N GLN A 320 -5.95 -8.04 -16.99
CA GLN A 320 -6.63 -9.34 -17.12
C GLN A 320 -5.65 -10.46 -17.53
N ASP A 321 -4.65 -10.15 -18.37
CA ASP A 321 -3.64 -11.14 -18.78
C ASP A 321 -2.82 -11.68 -17.61
N VAL A 322 -2.57 -10.86 -16.57
CA VAL A 322 -1.91 -11.31 -15.34
C VAL A 322 -2.81 -12.31 -14.62
N ALA A 323 -4.08 -11.96 -14.46
CA ALA A 323 -5.04 -12.79 -13.76
C ALA A 323 -5.21 -14.15 -14.46
N ASP A 324 -5.34 -14.14 -15.78
CA ASP A 324 -5.46 -15.36 -16.59
C ASP A 324 -4.19 -16.21 -16.52
N ALA A 325 -3.00 -15.60 -16.61
CA ALA A 325 -1.73 -16.33 -16.49
C ALA A 325 -1.53 -16.97 -15.11
N ALA A 326 -1.97 -16.29 -14.04
CA ALA A 326 -1.91 -16.83 -12.68
C ALA A 326 -2.86 -18.03 -12.50
N LEU A 327 -4.10 -17.94 -13.00
CA LEU A 327 -5.03 -19.08 -13.00
C LEU A 327 -4.48 -20.24 -13.83
N ASP A 328 -3.94 -19.98 -15.03
CA ASP A 328 -3.38 -21.00 -15.93
C ASP A 328 -2.15 -21.70 -15.33
N ALA A 329 -1.44 -21.02 -14.42
CA ALA A 329 -0.36 -21.60 -13.62
C ALA A 329 -0.86 -22.39 -12.40
N GLY A 330 -2.18 -22.47 -12.18
CA GLY A 330 -2.81 -23.24 -11.10
C GLY A 330 -2.84 -22.53 -9.75
N LEU A 331 -2.72 -21.20 -9.70
CA LEU A 331 -2.85 -20.46 -8.46
C LEU A 331 -4.31 -20.27 -8.06
N HIS A 332 -4.57 -20.49 -6.78
CA HIS A 332 -5.90 -20.33 -6.18
C HIS A 332 -5.96 -19.27 -5.09
N LEU A 333 -4.83 -18.99 -4.44
CA LEU A 333 -4.74 -18.09 -3.30
C LEU A 333 -3.44 -17.28 -3.38
N HIS A 334 -3.55 -15.98 -3.18
CA HIS A 334 -2.44 -15.04 -3.21
C HIS A 334 -2.64 -13.94 -2.15
N PHE A 335 -1.55 -13.50 -1.53
CA PHE A 335 -1.52 -12.34 -0.64
C PHE A 335 -0.63 -11.25 -1.23
N SER A 336 -1.08 -10.00 -1.16
CA SER A 336 -0.33 -8.83 -1.67
C SER A 336 -0.35 -7.63 -0.72
N GLY A 337 0.70 -6.81 -0.79
CA GLY A 337 0.79 -5.49 -0.17
C GLY A 337 0.75 -4.37 -1.22
N HIS A 338 1.75 -3.48 -1.20
CA HIS A 338 2.12 -2.46 -2.19
C HIS A 338 1.13 -1.29 -2.37
N LEU A 339 -0.16 -1.59 -2.45
CA LEU A 339 -1.22 -0.59 -2.58
C LEU A 339 -1.67 -0.01 -1.24
N HIS A 340 -1.27 -0.64 -0.13
CA HIS A 340 -1.71 -0.33 1.23
C HIS A 340 -3.25 -0.48 1.40
N ILE A 341 -3.87 -1.40 0.67
CA ILE A 341 -5.33 -1.60 0.64
C ILE A 341 -5.71 -2.83 1.46
N ASN A 342 -6.71 -2.67 2.32
CA ASN A 342 -7.46 -3.77 2.91
C ASN A 342 -8.68 -4.10 2.03
N ASP A 343 -8.52 -5.04 1.10
CA ASP A 343 -9.63 -5.58 0.30
C ASP A 343 -9.35 -7.04 -0.09
N THR A 344 -10.34 -7.71 -0.64
CA THR A 344 -10.23 -9.06 -1.20
C THR A 344 -10.75 -9.05 -2.63
N ALA A 345 -9.98 -9.54 -3.59
CA ALA A 345 -10.40 -9.70 -4.97
C ALA A 345 -10.59 -11.19 -5.31
N LEU A 346 -11.61 -11.49 -6.12
CA LEU A 346 -11.95 -12.85 -6.53
C LEU A 346 -12.17 -12.89 -8.04
N LEU A 347 -11.39 -13.72 -8.73
CA LEU A 347 -11.64 -14.13 -10.11
C LEU A 347 -12.18 -15.56 -10.12
N LYS A 348 -13.23 -15.81 -10.91
CA LYS A 348 -13.79 -17.14 -11.16
C LYS A 348 -13.89 -17.43 -12.65
N ARG A 349 -13.43 -18.61 -13.07
CA ARG A 349 -13.51 -19.11 -14.45
C ARG A 349 -13.98 -20.57 -14.43
N GLY A 350 -15.29 -20.76 -14.55
CA GLY A 350 -15.90 -22.09 -14.36
C GLY A 350 -15.74 -22.56 -12.92
N THR A 351 -15.04 -23.67 -12.71
CA THR A 351 -14.69 -24.20 -11.37
C THR A 351 -13.36 -23.68 -10.86
N GLU A 352 -12.54 -23.05 -11.71
CA GLU A 352 -11.28 -22.44 -11.30
C GLU A 352 -11.53 -21.09 -10.65
N TYR A 353 -10.67 -20.73 -9.70
CA TYR A 353 -10.73 -19.46 -9.01
C TYR A 353 -9.34 -18.99 -8.62
N LEU A 354 -9.20 -17.68 -8.42
CA LEU A 354 -8.06 -17.05 -7.74
C LEU A 354 -8.60 -16.01 -6.76
N VAL A 355 -8.18 -16.11 -5.50
CA VAL A 355 -8.42 -15.12 -4.46
C VAL A 355 -7.14 -14.35 -4.21
N ASN A 356 -7.18 -13.03 -4.33
CA ASN A 356 -6.11 -12.14 -3.89
C ASN A 356 -6.55 -11.41 -2.62
N ILE A 357 -5.79 -11.59 -1.53
CA ILE A 357 -6.01 -10.91 -0.26
C ILE A 357 -5.04 -9.73 -0.15
N GLY A 358 -5.58 -8.51 -0.16
CA GLY A 358 -4.82 -7.28 0.09
C GLY A 358 -4.56 -7.11 1.58
N VAL A 359 -3.29 -7.10 1.96
CA VAL A 359 -2.84 -6.83 3.32
C VAL A 359 -2.58 -5.32 3.44
N PRO A 360 -3.27 -4.62 4.37
CA PRO A 360 -3.01 -3.20 4.56
C PRO A 360 -1.61 -2.94 5.12
N SER A 361 -1.16 -1.69 5.01
CA SER A 361 0.10 -1.23 5.59
C SER A 361 -0.05 -0.95 7.08
N LEU A 362 1.05 -1.09 7.84
CA LEU A 362 1.11 -0.62 9.23
C LEU A 362 1.10 0.91 9.35
N VAL A 363 1.35 1.64 8.26
CA VAL A 363 1.60 3.10 8.24
C VAL A 363 0.74 3.86 7.24
N ALA A 364 -0.37 3.28 6.80
CA ALA A 364 -1.40 3.94 6.01
C ALA A 364 -2.78 3.46 6.46
N PHE A 365 -3.84 4.14 6.03
CA PHE A 365 -5.20 3.83 6.50
C PHE A 365 -5.82 2.66 5.71
N PRO A 366 -6.31 1.60 6.38
CA PRO A 366 -6.32 1.37 7.82
C PRO A 366 -5.00 0.76 8.31
N ALA A 367 -4.53 1.12 9.51
CA ALA A 367 -3.28 0.58 10.03
C ALA A 367 -3.52 -0.80 10.66
N ALA A 368 -3.15 -1.86 9.95
CA ALA A 368 -3.44 -3.23 10.38
C ALA A 368 -2.50 -4.25 9.73
N PHE A 369 -2.49 -5.47 10.26
CA PHE A 369 -1.90 -6.65 9.64
C PHE A 369 -2.91 -7.80 9.65
N LYS A 370 -2.62 -8.92 8.99
CA LYS A 370 -3.53 -10.08 8.96
C LYS A 370 -2.94 -11.27 9.71
N VAL A 371 -3.78 -11.99 10.43
CA VAL A 371 -3.45 -13.32 10.98
C VAL A 371 -4.24 -14.35 10.19
N ILE A 372 -3.55 -15.37 9.70
CA ILE A 372 -4.16 -16.45 8.94
C ILE A 372 -4.08 -17.77 9.71
N THR A 373 -5.18 -18.51 9.67
CA THR A 373 -5.29 -19.86 10.23
C THR A 373 -5.75 -20.80 9.13
N LEU A 374 -4.93 -21.80 8.85
CA LEU A 374 -5.15 -22.74 7.76
C LEU A 374 -5.58 -24.10 8.32
N ASP A 375 -6.64 -24.64 7.75
CA ASP A 375 -7.10 -26.01 7.93
C ASP A 375 -7.04 -26.77 6.57
N ASP A 376 -7.55 -28.00 6.50
CA ASP A 376 -7.46 -28.82 5.28
C ASP A 376 -8.19 -28.23 4.07
N THR A 377 -9.32 -27.56 4.31
CA THR A 377 -10.22 -27.05 3.25
C THR A 377 -10.60 -25.58 3.42
N SER A 378 -10.08 -24.91 4.44
CA SER A 378 -10.45 -23.53 4.76
C SER A 378 -9.26 -22.71 5.22
N LEU A 379 -9.30 -21.43 4.86
CA LEU A 379 -8.39 -20.39 5.35
C LEU A 379 -9.20 -19.32 6.06
N ASN A 380 -8.98 -19.16 7.35
CA ASN A 380 -9.55 -18.07 8.14
C ASN A 380 -8.56 -16.90 8.16
N VAL A 381 -9.07 -15.70 7.95
CA VAL A 381 -8.31 -14.45 7.87
C VAL A 381 -8.90 -13.48 8.87
N GLU A 382 -8.11 -13.11 9.86
CA GLU A 382 -8.41 -12.06 10.85
C GLU A 382 -7.60 -10.81 10.50
N THR A 383 -8.23 -9.63 10.50
CA THR A 383 -7.52 -8.35 10.34
C THR A 383 -7.32 -7.69 11.69
N VAL A 384 -6.08 -7.65 12.16
CA VAL A 384 -5.69 -7.11 13.46
C VAL A 384 -5.37 -5.63 13.33
N SER A 385 -6.22 -4.78 13.91
CA SER A 385 -6.08 -3.32 13.88
C SER A 385 -5.06 -2.81 14.90
N LEU A 386 -4.24 -1.83 14.48
CA LEU A 386 -3.32 -1.09 15.33
C LEU A 386 -3.92 0.22 15.87
N ASP A 387 -5.21 0.46 15.70
CA ASP A 387 -5.86 1.74 16.02
C ASP A 387 -5.64 2.19 17.46
N HIS A 388 -5.62 1.22 18.38
CA HIS A 388 -5.49 1.44 19.82
C HIS A 388 -4.12 1.96 20.26
N LEU A 389 -3.11 1.95 19.39
CA LEU A 389 -1.77 2.38 19.75
C LEU A 389 -1.75 3.86 20.18
N PRO A 390 -0.99 4.20 21.23
CA PRO A 390 -0.84 5.58 21.65
C PRO A 390 -0.01 6.35 20.63
N ILE A 391 -0.32 7.64 20.47
CA ILE A 391 0.52 8.55 19.69
C ILE A 391 1.72 8.96 20.55
N ASP A 392 2.93 8.83 20.01
CA ASP A 392 4.14 9.26 20.72
C ASP A 392 4.10 10.79 20.95
N PRO A 393 4.05 11.25 22.22
CA PRO A 393 4.00 12.67 22.53
C PRO A 393 5.27 13.41 22.11
N SER A 394 6.40 12.71 22.02
CA SER A 394 7.68 13.27 21.61
C SER A 394 7.68 13.61 20.12
N ILE A 395 7.17 12.70 19.27
CA ILE A 395 6.98 12.95 17.83
C ILE A 395 5.97 14.09 17.64
N SER A 396 4.83 14.02 18.34
CA SER A 396 3.78 15.04 18.26
C SER A 396 4.28 16.44 18.63
N ARG A 397 5.22 16.54 19.58
CA ARG A 397 5.87 17.80 19.93
C ARG A 397 6.69 18.34 18.76
N GLN A 398 7.50 17.52 18.11
CA GLN A 398 8.31 17.96 16.96
C GLN A 398 7.43 18.41 15.79
N TYR A 399 6.34 17.69 15.54
CA TYR A 399 5.36 18.10 14.53
C TYR A 399 4.73 19.47 14.84
N ARG A 400 4.39 19.76 16.10
CA ARG A 400 3.85 21.09 16.46
C ARG A 400 4.86 22.20 16.21
N ILE A 401 6.13 21.98 16.56
CA ILE A 401 7.22 22.94 16.30
C ILE A 401 7.36 23.18 14.78
N GLU A 402 7.37 22.13 13.95
CA GLU A 402 7.40 22.28 12.49
C GLU A 402 6.17 23.07 11.96
N ILE A 403 4.98 22.75 12.45
CA ILE A 403 3.74 23.38 11.99
C ILE A 403 3.69 24.87 12.39
N GLU A 404 4.15 25.21 13.60
CA GLU A 404 4.30 26.60 14.04
C GLU A 404 5.26 27.38 13.15
N LEU A 405 6.40 26.78 12.76
CA LEU A 405 7.38 27.40 11.87
C LEU A 405 6.85 27.57 10.44
N THR A 406 6.23 26.52 9.89
CA THR A 406 5.83 26.47 8.46
C THR A 406 4.47 27.12 8.18
N GLY A 407 3.64 27.33 9.20
CA GLY A 407 2.28 27.84 9.08
C GLY A 407 1.33 26.92 8.29
N LYS A 408 1.71 25.65 8.05
CA LYS A 408 0.86 24.69 7.34
C LYS A 408 -0.24 24.17 8.25
N SER A 409 -1.42 23.91 7.69
CA SER A 409 -2.49 23.26 8.45
C SER A 409 -2.29 21.74 8.44
N ALA A 410 -2.23 21.13 9.62
CA ALA A 410 -2.27 19.67 9.80
C ALA A 410 -3.69 19.12 10.01
N GLY A 411 -4.72 19.96 9.78
CA GLY A 411 -6.11 19.62 10.08
C GLY A 411 -6.27 19.13 11.53
N ARG A 412 -6.89 17.96 11.70
CA ARG A 412 -7.08 17.34 13.02
C ARG A 412 -6.06 16.27 13.37
N MET A 413 -5.02 16.05 12.55
CA MET A 413 -4.01 15.01 12.81
C MET A 413 -3.38 15.15 14.20
N LEU A 414 -2.96 16.37 14.59
CA LEU A 414 -2.33 16.63 15.89
C LEU A 414 -3.32 16.73 17.07
N GLN A 415 -4.61 16.48 16.82
CA GLN A 415 -5.69 16.39 17.81
C GLN A 415 -6.16 14.95 18.02
N ALA A 416 -5.70 14.00 17.19
CA ALA A 416 -6.02 12.60 17.32
C ALA A 416 -5.61 12.06 18.71
N THR A 417 -6.40 11.13 19.23
CA THR A 417 -6.19 10.54 20.56
C THR A 417 -5.51 9.18 20.51
N ASN A 418 -5.55 8.53 19.35
CA ASN A 418 -4.97 7.22 19.10
C ASN A 418 -4.46 7.14 17.65
N TYR A 419 -3.73 6.07 17.35
CA TYR A 419 -3.09 5.89 16.05
C TYR A 419 -4.10 5.76 14.89
N GLY A 420 -5.22 5.09 15.11
CA GLY A 420 -6.28 4.94 14.10
C GLY A 420 -6.88 6.27 13.67
N GLU A 421 -7.19 7.15 14.63
CA GLU A 421 -7.64 8.52 14.37
C GLU A 421 -6.57 9.34 13.63
N PHE A 422 -5.30 9.23 14.03
CA PHE A 422 -4.19 9.95 13.39
C PHE A 422 -4.05 9.58 11.91
N ILE A 423 -4.06 8.28 11.62
CA ILE A 423 -3.94 7.72 10.27
C ILE A 423 -5.21 8.00 9.44
N SER A 424 -6.39 7.98 10.06
CA SER A 424 -7.62 8.39 9.41
C SER A 424 -7.61 9.88 9.04
N GLU A 425 -7.15 10.77 9.93
CA GLU A 425 -7.03 12.20 9.65
C GLU A 425 -5.93 12.52 8.63
N HIS A 426 -4.88 11.69 8.55
CA HIS A 426 -3.87 11.75 7.48
C HIS A 426 -4.49 11.62 6.09
N VAL A 427 -5.50 10.75 5.91
CA VAL A 427 -6.24 10.64 4.63
C VAL A 427 -6.84 11.98 4.20
N GLN A 428 -7.39 12.77 5.13
CA GLN A 428 -7.91 14.10 4.80
C GLN A 428 -6.81 15.04 4.30
N GLN A 429 -5.62 14.97 4.89
CA GLN A 429 -4.49 15.78 4.46
C GLN A 429 -3.99 15.33 3.09
N LEU A 430 -4.03 14.03 2.78
CA LEU A 430 -3.68 13.53 1.44
C LEU A 430 -4.59 14.09 0.35
N VAL A 431 -5.90 14.23 0.60
CA VAL A 431 -6.83 14.87 -0.35
C VAL A 431 -6.32 16.26 -0.73
N VAL A 432 -5.99 17.08 0.27
CA VAL A 432 -5.64 18.50 0.09
C VAL A 432 -4.21 18.70 -0.45
N TYR A 433 -3.24 17.95 0.07
CA TYR A 433 -1.83 18.18 -0.20
C TYR A 433 -1.24 17.27 -1.28
N ARG A 434 -1.93 16.18 -1.63
CA ARG A 434 -1.47 15.23 -2.64
C ARG A 434 -2.47 15.06 -3.78
N TYR A 435 -3.64 14.47 -3.51
CA TYR A 435 -4.52 13.96 -4.55
C TYR A 435 -5.10 15.07 -5.42
N LEU A 436 -5.71 16.10 -4.84
CA LEU A 436 -6.25 17.23 -5.62
C LEU A 436 -5.17 17.98 -6.40
N ARG A 437 -3.91 17.95 -5.95
CA ARG A 437 -2.80 18.68 -6.57
C ARG A 437 -2.11 17.92 -7.69
N ARG A 438 -2.09 16.59 -7.62
CA ARG A 438 -1.24 15.75 -8.48
C ARG A 438 -2.01 14.77 -9.35
N GLU A 439 -3.21 14.37 -8.94
CA GLU A 439 -3.93 13.25 -9.56
C GLU A 439 -5.28 13.69 -10.15
N TRP A 440 -5.98 14.63 -9.51
CA TRP A 440 -7.28 15.10 -10.02
C TRP A 440 -7.13 16.08 -11.19
N PRO A 441 -8.08 16.10 -12.15
CA PRO A 441 -8.17 17.14 -13.16
C PRO A 441 -8.14 18.55 -12.55
N LEU A 442 -7.35 19.45 -13.14
CA LEU A 442 -7.14 20.80 -12.60
C LEU A 442 -8.44 21.60 -12.43
N ASP A 443 -9.39 21.42 -13.34
CA ASP A 443 -10.69 22.07 -13.30
C ASP A 443 -11.53 21.57 -12.12
N MET A 444 -11.56 20.27 -11.88
CA MET A 444 -12.19 19.67 -10.70
C MET A 444 -11.51 20.09 -9.40
N ALA A 445 -10.18 20.07 -9.36
CA ALA A 445 -9.39 20.42 -8.18
C ALA A 445 -9.63 21.86 -7.71
N ARG A 446 -9.98 22.78 -8.62
CA ARG A 446 -10.32 24.17 -8.29
C ARG A 446 -11.70 24.32 -7.64
N ILE A 447 -12.70 23.56 -8.10
CA ILE A 447 -14.09 23.71 -7.65
C ILE A 447 -14.41 22.86 -6.42
N ILE A 448 -13.80 21.68 -6.27
CA ILE A 448 -14.08 20.75 -5.17
C ILE A 448 -13.99 21.41 -3.78
N PRO A 449 -12.97 22.23 -3.46
CA PRO A 449 -12.89 22.91 -2.16
C PRO A 449 -13.98 23.94 -1.89
N LEU A 450 -14.75 24.33 -2.92
CA LEU A 450 -15.74 25.42 -2.87
C LEU A 450 -17.18 24.90 -2.80
N LEU A 451 -17.39 23.58 -2.86
CA LEU A 451 -18.71 22.96 -2.94
C LEU A 451 -19.09 22.24 -1.63
N SER A 452 -20.36 22.38 -1.24
CA SER A 452 -21.00 21.52 -0.24
C SER A 452 -21.63 20.28 -0.85
N LEU A 453 -22.05 19.31 -0.04
CA LEU A 453 -22.80 18.16 -0.56
C LEU A 453 -24.19 18.54 -1.05
N ALA A 454 -24.75 19.65 -0.57
CA ALA A 454 -26.01 20.18 -1.07
C ALA A 454 -25.84 20.77 -2.47
N ASP A 455 -24.71 21.46 -2.73
CA ASP A 455 -24.35 21.89 -4.09
C ASP A 455 -24.24 20.70 -5.04
N LEU A 456 -23.60 19.61 -4.59
CA LEU A 456 -23.47 18.39 -5.39
C LEU A 456 -24.82 17.72 -5.65
N TYR A 457 -25.72 17.72 -4.66
CA TYR A 457 -27.09 17.21 -4.78
C TYR A 457 -27.94 18.01 -5.77
N VAL A 458 -27.81 19.34 -5.77
CA VAL A 458 -28.45 20.23 -6.75
C VAL A 458 -27.89 19.96 -8.15
N LEU A 459 -26.56 19.95 -8.30
CA LEU A 459 -25.89 19.69 -9.58
C LEU A 459 -26.32 18.35 -10.21
N GLY A 460 -26.52 17.31 -9.40
CA GLY A 460 -26.97 16.00 -9.87
C GLY A 460 -28.36 16.01 -10.50
N ARG A 461 -29.21 16.99 -10.13
CA ARG A 461 -30.58 17.19 -10.64
C ARG A 461 -30.65 18.20 -11.79
N CYS A 462 -29.59 18.96 -12.02
CA CYS A 462 -29.53 19.88 -13.15
C CYS A 462 -29.47 19.11 -14.48
N GLN A 463 -30.36 19.44 -15.41
CA GLN A 463 -30.34 18.88 -16.77
C GLN A 463 -29.38 19.62 -17.70
N GLN A 464 -28.91 20.80 -17.31
CA GLN A 464 -27.99 21.61 -18.10
C GLN A 464 -26.55 21.13 -17.91
N SER A 465 -25.84 20.94 -19.02
CA SER A 465 -24.39 20.75 -18.99
C SER A 465 -23.70 22.09 -18.83
N VAL A 466 -22.67 22.13 -17.98
CA VAL A 466 -21.97 23.36 -17.58
C VAL A 466 -20.48 23.09 -17.43
N ALA A 467 -19.66 24.03 -17.90
CA ALA A 467 -18.22 24.01 -17.72
C ALA A 467 -17.82 24.23 -16.27
N ALA A 468 -16.66 23.73 -15.83
CA ALA A 468 -16.21 23.84 -14.44
C ALA A 468 -16.23 25.26 -13.86
N ASP A 469 -15.83 26.26 -14.64
CA ASP A 469 -15.76 27.65 -14.19
C ASP A 469 -17.15 28.25 -13.88
N ASP A 470 -18.21 27.71 -14.47
CA ASP A 470 -19.59 28.20 -14.32
C ASP A 470 -20.42 27.42 -13.29
N VAL A 471 -19.90 26.32 -12.74
CA VAL A 471 -20.62 25.43 -11.81
C VAL A 471 -21.13 26.19 -10.59
N LEU A 472 -20.31 27.04 -9.99
CA LEU A 472 -20.69 27.81 -8.80
C LEU A 472 -21.83 28.78 -9.09
N ALA A 473 -21.81 29.43 -10.26
CA ALA A 473 -22.87 30.33 -10.68
C ALA A 473 -24.17 29.56 -10.96
N LEU A 474 -24.07 28.42 -11.65
CA LEU A 474 -25.21 27.54 -11.91
C LEU A 474 -25.87 27.08 -10.61
N VAL A 475 -25.09 26.50 -9.70
CA VAL A 475 -25.64 25.95 -8.45
C VAL A 475 -26.30 27.02 -7.61
N ARG A 476 -25.70 28.22 -7.51
CA ARG A 476 -26.32 29.37 -6.82
C ARG A 476 -27.63 29.79 -7.47
N SER A 477 -27.68 29.84 -8.80
CA SER A 477 -28.89 30.17 -9.56
C SER A 477 -29.99 29.14 -9.30
N GLU A 478 -29.68 27.85 -9.41
CA GLU A 478 -30.65 26.78 -9.21
C GLU A 478 -31.17 26.72 -7.76
N ARG A 479 -30.30 26.96 -6.78
CA ARG A 479 -30.70 27.11 -5.36
C ARG A 479 -31.65 28.28 -5.11
N SER A 480 -31.52 29.37 -5.88
CA SER A 480 -32.39 30.55 -5.75
C SER A 480 -33.73 30.43 -6.50
N ARG A 481 -33.91 29.37 -7.28
CA ARG A 481 -35.05 29.19 -8.18
C ARG A 481 -36.30 28.80 -7.38
N LYS A 482 -37.37 29.61 -7.49
CA LYS A 482 -38.67 29.30 -6.85
C LYS A 482 -39.21 27.96 -7.36
N GLY A 483 -39.47 27.03 -6.45
CA GLY A 483 -40.01 25.70 -6.78
C GLY A 483 -38.97 24.57 -6.87
N PHE A 484 -37.73 24.78 -6.40
CA PHE A 484 -36.85 23.64 -6.09
C PHE A 484 -37.49 22.87 -4.92
N GLU A 485 -38.24 21.81 -5.23
CA GLU A 485 -38.80 20.87 -4.25
C GLU A 485 -37.67 20.04 -3.61
N GLY A 486 -36.84 20.70 -2.81
CA GLY A 486 -35.94 20.07 -1.86
C GLY A 486 -36.56 20.16 -0.47
N ASP A 487 -36.51 19.08 0.30
CA ASP A 487 -36.76 19.16 1.74
C ASP A 487 -35.69 20.09 2.35
N ASP A 488 -36.08 21.28 2.83
CA ASP A 488 -35.15 22.27 3.40
C ASP A 488 -34.27 21.65 4.49
N ALA A 489 -34.82 20.70 5.27
CA ALA A 489 -34.07 19.98 6.29
C ALA A 489 -33.02 19.02 5.70
N LEU A 490 -33.27 18.45 4.52
CA LEU A 490 -32.28 17.65 3.80
C LEU A 490 -31.13 18.53 3.29
N LEU A 491 -31.44 19.70 2.71
CA LEU A 491 -30.42 20.61 2.21
C LEU A 491 -29.53 21.16 3.34
N GLU A 492 -30.11 21.52 4.48
CA GLU A 492 -29.35 21.95 5.66
C GLU A 492 -28.35 20.86 6.13
N ARG A 493 -28.81 19.60 6.20
CA ARG A 493 -27.94 18.46 6.55
C ARG A 493 -26.81 18.24 5.55
N LEU A 494 -27.07 18.47 4.27
CA LEU A 494 -26.09 18.33 3.20
C LEU A 494 -25.09 19.51 3.19
N ASP A 495 -25.52 20.72 3.52
CA ASP A 495 -24.65 21.91 3.61
C ASP A 495 -23.63 21.83 4.75
N ALA A 496 -23.93 21.05 5.79
CA ALA A 496 -23.00 20.81 6.90
C ALA A 496 -21.73 20.01 6.51
N LEU A 497 -21.66 19.49 5.28
CA LEU A 497 -20.54 18.70 4.78
C LEU A 497 -20.01 19.28 3.47
N SER A 498 -18.69 19.38 3.37
CA SER A 498 -18.01 19.77 2.14
C SER A 498 -17.76 18.57 1.21
N VAL A 499 -17.55 18.85 -0.09
CA VAL A 499 -17.11 17.83 -1.05
C VAL A 499 -15.69 17.33 -0.72
N VAL A 500 -14.83 18.15 -0.10
CA VAL A 500 -13.51 17.72 0.38
C VAL A 500 -13.64 16.65 1.47
N GLU A 501 -14.56 16.82 2.41
CA GLU A 501 -14.80 15.82 3.44
C GLU A 501 -15.44 14.55 2.89
N LEU A 502 -16.24 14.63 1.82
CA LEU A 502 -16.68 13.47 1.05
C LEU A 502 -15.49 12.75 0.40
N LEU A 503 -14.55 13.48 -0.21
CA LEU A 503 -13.36 12.87 -0.80
C LEU A 503 -12.49 12.15 0.24
N GLY A 504 -12.38 12.69 1.45
CA GLY A 504 -11.71 11.97 2.54
C GLY A 504 -12.33 10.60 2.78
N ASP A 505 -13.66 10.55 2.90
CA ASP A 505 -14.39 9.30 3.10
C ASP A 505 -14.36 8.40 1.85
N TRP A 506 -14.31 8.98 0.65
CA TRP A 506 -14.12 8.26 -0.60
C TRP A 506 -12.79 7.51 -0.61
N TYR A 507 -11.69 8.16 -0.24
CA TYR A 507 -10.37 7.51 -0.15
C TYR A 507 -10.30 6.52 1.01
N ARG A 508 -10.95 6.78 2.16
CA ARG A 508 -11.08 5.80 3.25
C ARG A 508 -11.79 4.53 2.78
N LEU A 509 -12.92 4.65 2.10
CA LEU A 509 -13.64 3.50 1.54
C LEU A 509 -12.79 2.77 0.48
N ARG A 510 -12.08 3.51 -0.36
CA ARG A 510 -11.18 2.96 -1.38
C ARG A 510 -10.08 2.10 -0.78
N THR A 511 -9.48 2.50 0.34
CA THR A 511 -8.34 1.77 0.93
C THR A 511 -8.72 0.78 2.01
N ALA A 512 -9.81 1.01 2.75
CA ALA A 512 -10.11 0.25 3.96
C ALA A 512 -11.41 -0.57 3.88
N ARG A 513 -12.26 -0.31 2.88
CA ARG A 513 -13.51 -1.05 2.66
C ARG A 513 -14.36 -1.14 3.94
N GLU A 514 -14.48 -2.33 4.51
CA GLU A 514 -15.27 -2.61 5.71
C GLU A 514 -14.73 -1.90 6.95
N MET A 515 -13.41 -1.75 7.05
CA MET A 515 -12.77 -1.04 8.17
C MET A 515 -13.04 0.46 8.11
N ALA A 516 -13.26 1.04 6.92
CA ALA A 516 -13.65 2.46 6.82
C ALA A 516 -15.01 2.75 7.47
N LEU A 517 -15.90 1.76 7.60
CA LEU A 517 -17.23 1.96 8.16
C LEU A 517 -17.21 2.33 9.65
N GLU A 518 -16.12 2.02 10.37
CA GLU A 518 -15.92 2.44 11.77
C GLU A 518 -15.59 3.95 11.88
N TYR A 519 -15.07 4.53 10.80
CA TYR A 519 -14.64 5.92 10.73
C TYR A 519 -15.65 6.83 10.02
N ILE A 520 -16.66 6.26 9.37
CA ILE A 520 -17.67 6.99 8.63
C ILE A 520 -19.03 6.81 9.30
N ARG A 521 -19.52 7.90 9.89
CA ARG A 521 -20.84 7.90 10.56
C ARG A 521 -21.95 7.45 9.61
N SER A 522 -22.91 6.68 10.13
CA SER A 522 -24.01 6.10 9.36
C SER A 522 -24.85 7.15 8.62
N GLU A 523 -24.99 8.35 9.18
CA GLU A 523 -25.69 9.47 8.54
C GLU A 523 -24.97 9.95 7.28
N ARG A 524 -23.62 9.94 7.27
CA ARG A 524 -22.83 10.28 6.08
C ARG A 524 -22.98 9.21 5.01
N LEU A 525 -22.95 7.93 5.39
CA LEU A 525 -23.20 6.82 4.45
C LEU A 525 -24.57 6.91 3.79
N ALA A 526 -25.61 7.32 4.53
CA ALA A 526 -26.95 7.54 3.97
C ALA A 526 -26.95 8.69 2.94
N ILE A 527 -26.25 9.79 3.23
CA ILE A 527 -26.05 10.91 2.29
C ILE A 527 -25.31 10.43 1.04
N TYR A 528 -24.26 9.63 1.18
CA TYR A 528 -23.48 9.13 0.04
C TYR A 528 -24.32 8.22 -0.86
N ARG A 529 -25.13 7.33 -0.28
CA ARG A 529 -26.09 6.52 -1.06
C ARG A 529 -27.10 7.39 -1.81
N LEU A 530 -27.63 8.45 -1.20
CA LEU A 530 -28.52 9.40 -1.86
C LEU A 530 -27.86 10.08 -3.06
N LEU A 531 -26.60 10.52 -2.92
CA LEU A 531 -25.82 11.11 -4.01
C LEU A 531 -25.54 10.09 -5.11
N ILE A 532 -25.14 8.86 -4.76
CA ILE A 532 -24.92 7.78 -5.72
C ILE A 532 -26.18 7.54 -6.56
N THR A 533 -27.35 7.39 -5.93
CA THR A 533 -28.62 7.22 -6.65
C THR A 533 -28.95 8.43 -7.52
N THR A 534 -28.78 9.64 -6.99
CA THR A 534 -29.04 10.89 -7.74
C THR A 534 -28.27 10.94 -9.06
N TYR A 535 -27.00 10.50 -9.05
CA TYR A 535 -26.15 10.51 -10.24
C TYR A 535 -26.28 9.24 -11.11
N ALA A 536 -26.89 8.17 -10.60
CA ALA A 536 -27.13 6.94 -11.36
C ALA A 536 -28.26 7.09 -12.40
N ASP A 537 -29.31 7.86 -12.08
CA ASP A 537 -30.54 7.98 -12.89
C ASP A 537 -30.45 8.99 -14.05
N SER A 538 -29.25 9.49 -14.35
CA SER A 538 -29.08 10.64 -15.24
C SER A 538 -28.87 10.25 -16.70
N SER A 539 -29.97 10.07 -17.44
CA SER A 539 -30.03 9.59 -18.83
C SER A 539 -29.49 10.52 -19.93
N ALA A 540 -28.76 11.59 -19.59
CA ALA A 540 -28.19 12.53 -20.55
C ALA A 540 -26.95 13.27 -19.98
N ILE A 541 -25.95 12.53 -19.50
CA ILE A 541 -24.69 13.13 -19.06
C ILE A 541 -23.80 13.37 -20.29
N GLU A 542 -23.45 14.64 -20.55
CA GLU A 542 -22.45 14.99 -21.57
C GLU A 542 -21.05 14.53 -21.14
N LEU A 543 -20.33 13.88 -22.07
CA LEU A 543 -18.98 13.36 -21.85
C LEU A 543 -18.02 14.51 -21.46
N GLY A 544 -17.27 14.32 -20.38
CA GLY A 544 -16.30 15.31 -19.90
C GLY A 544 -16.89 16.47 -19.10
N SER A 545 -18.23 16.55 -18.96
CA SER A 545 -18.87 17.54 -18.08
C SER A 545 -18.52 17.29 -16.60
N VAL A 546 -18.63 18.33 -15.76
CA VAL A 546 -18.39 18.20 -14.31
C VAL A 546 -19.33 17.19 -13.65
N ARG A 547 -20.59 17.17 -14.10
CA ARG A 547 -21.58 16.20 -13.63
C ARG A 547 -21.16 14.77 -13.93
N GLU A 548 -20.58 14.54 -15.11
CA GLU A 548 -20.05 13.23 -15.49
C GLU A 548 -18.91 12.78 -14.59
N LYS A 549 -17.97 13.69 -14.32
CA LYS A 549 -16.81 13.43 -13.46
C LYS A 549 -17.25 13.07 -12.03
N PHE A 550 -18.23 13.79 -11.48
CA PHE A 550 -18.82 13.43 -10.19
C PHE A 550 -19.64 12.13 -10.24
N ALA A 551 -20.35 11.85 -11.33
CA ALA A 551 -21.04 10.57 -11.51
C ALA A 551 -20.07 9.40 -11.47
N ARG A 552 -18.91 9.49 -12.15
CA ARG A 552 -17.85 8.47 -12.10
C ARG A 552 -17.29 8.30 -10.70
N MET A 553 -16.94 9.40 -10.02
CA MET A 553 -16.46 9.37 -8.64
C MET A 553 -17.44 8.65 -7.71
N LEU A 554 -18.74 8.99 -7.78
CA LEU A 554 -19.78 8.37 -6.95
C LEU A 554 -20.03 6.90 -7.35
N ARG A 555 -19.94 6.54 -8.63
CA ARG A 555 -20.02 5.14 -9.08
C ARG A 555 -18.92 4.30 -8.46
N MET A 556 -17.67 4.79 -8.50
CA MET A 556 -16.54 4.13 -7.84
C MET A 556 -16.76 4.00 -6.34
N MET A 557 -17.27 5.05 -5.69
CA MET A 557 -17.62 5.00 -4.26
C MET A 557 -18.65 3.92 -3.96
N GLY A 558 -19.68 3.79 -4.81
CA GLY A 558 -20.67 2.72 -4.71
C GLY A 558 -20.02 1.34 -4.78
N GLN A 559 -19.07 1.14 -5.70
CA GLN A 559 -18.30 -0.11 -5.77
C GLN A 559 -17.44 -0.34 -4.52
N TYR A 560 -16.87 0.69 -3.89
CA TYR A 560 -16.12 0.56 -2.64
C TYR A 560 -17.00 0.17 -1.44
N MET A 561 -18.31 0.45 -1.52
CA MET A 561 -19.27 0.10 -0.48
C MET A 561 -19.86 -1.31 -0.65
N THR A 562 -19.56 -2.01 -1.74
CA THR A 562 -20.14 -3.33 -2.09
C THR A 562 -19.07 -4.30 -2.53
N GLY A 563 -19.00 -5.52 -2.00
CA GLY A 563 -17.97 -6.47 -2.42
C GLY A 563 -17.91 -7.70 -1.54
N VAL A 564 -16.92 -8.54 -1.79
CA VAL A 564 -16.61 -9.66 -0.91
C VAL A 564 -16.08 -9.17 0.45
N PRO A 565 -16.20 -9.98 1.51
CA PRO A 565 -15.61 -9.66 2.81
C PRO A 565 -14.11 -9.35 2.74
N SER A 566 -13.64 -8.38 3.53
CA SER A 566 -12.25 -7.91 3.54
C SER A 566 -11.65 -7.74 4.94
N ARG A 567 -12.47 -7.72 6.00
CA ARG A 567 -11.98 -7.66 7.39
C ARG A 567 -11.70 -9.05 7.97
N ASP A 568 -12.75 -9.73 8.42
CA ASP A 568 -12.66 -11.05 9.05
C ASP A 568 -13.51 -12.03 8.25
N PHE A 569 -12.87 -13.02 7.64
CA PHE A 569 -13.51 -13.89 6.67
C PHE A 569 -12.84 -15.25 6.53
N CYS A 570 -13.61 -16.20 6.02
CA CYS A 570 -13.16 -17.54 5.68
C CYS A 570 -13.21 -17.73 4.15
N VAL A 571 -12.14 -18.30 3.60
CA VAL A 571 -12.07 -18.79 2.22
C VAL A 571 -12.17 -20.30 2.22
N ASP A 572 -13.17 -20.84 1.51
CA ASP A 572 -13.25 -22.26 1.20
C ASP A 572 -12.25 -22.58 0.07
N LEU A 573 -11.22 -23.36 0.38
CA LEU A 573 -10.12 -23.68 -0.53
C LEU A 573 -10.50 -24.70 -1.61
N THR A 574 -11.70 -25.29 -1.54
CA THR A 574 -12.21 -26.19 -2.59
C THR A 574 -12.99 -25.41 -3.64
N THR A 575 -13.71 -24.36 -3.24
CA THR A 575 -14.68 -23.65 -4.10
C THR A 575 -14.35 -22.18 -4.36
N GLY A 576 -13.39 -21.62 -3.62
CA GLY A 576 -13.06 -20.19 -3.64
C GLY A 576 -14.19 -19.31 -3.10
N ALA A 577 -15.15 -19.89 -2.35
CA ALA A 577 -16.21 -19.12 -1.72
C ALA A 577 -15.65 -18.33 -0.53
N ILE A 578 -16.00 -17.05 -0.45
CA ILE A 578 -15.58 -16.15 0.63
C ILE A 578 -16.80 -15.83 1.47
N THR A 579 -16.73 -16.12 2.76
CA THR A 579 -17.81 -15.88 3.72
C THR A 579 -17.31 -15.08 4.91
N ARG A 580 -18.16 -14.22 5.46
CA ARG A 580 -17.84 -13.51 6.71
C ARG A 580 -17.73 -14.53 7.83
N GLU A 581 -16.73 -14.38 8.69
CA GLU A 581 -16.80 -15.08 9.96
C GLU A 581 -17.97 -14.51 10.77
N LYS A 582 -18.76 -15.38 11.38
CA LYS A 582 -19.77 -14.95 12.33
C LYS A 582 -19.04 -14.58 13.61
N GLN A 583 -19.04 -13.30 13.96
CA GLN A 583 -18.61 -12.81 15.27
C GLN A 583 -19.42 -13.47 16.39
#